data_AF-A0A7V4HAJ2-F1
#
_entry.id   AF-A0A7V4HAJ2-F1
#
_cell.length_a   1.000
_cell.length_b   1.000
_cell.length_c   1.000
_cell.angle_alpha   90.00
_cell.angle_beta   90.00
_cell.angle_gamma   90.00
#
_symmetry.space_group_name_H-M   'P 1'
#
loop_
_entity.id
_entity.type
_entity.pdbx_description
1 polymer ?
#
loop_
_entity_poly.entity_id
_entity_poly.type
_entity_poly.pdbx_seq_one_letter_code
_entity_poly.pdbx_strand_id
1 'polypeptide(L)'
;MGDPKRVDQNSGFSLYTKALRSAGPIFGSGIQLAATVVIMFFVGRYLDRQFGTDPWLMIVGILFGFAAGLYNFVKIVQRIEKKKD
;
A
#
# COMPACT_ATOMS: atom_id res chain seq x y z
N MET A 1 -24.71 16.92 -37.64
CA MET A 1 -24.54 18.01 -36.66
C MET A 1 -24.73 17.44 -35.25
N GLY A 2 -23.65 17.25 -34.49
CA GLY A 2 -23.71 16.83 -33.09
C GLY A 2 -23.79 18.05 -32.18
N ASP A 3 -24.71 18.02 -31.21
CA ASP A 3 -25.08 19.13 -30.34
C ASP A 3 -23.96 19.44 -29.31
N PRO A 4 -23.38 20.66 -29.26
CA PRO A 4 -22.14 20.92 -28.52
C PRO A 4 -22.32 21.33 -27.05
N LYS A 5 -23.50 21.15 -26.41
CA LYS A 5 -23.68 21.56 -25.00
C LYS A 5 -24.59 20.64 -24.18
N ARG A 6 -24.02 19.57 -23.63
CA ARG A 6 -24.47 18.96 -22.37
C ARG A 6 -23.27 18.68 -21.47
N VAL A 7 -22.67 19.75 -20.96
CA VAL A 7 -21.74 19.63 -19.83
C VAL A 7 -22.62 19.36 -18.60
N ASP A 8 -22.70 18.09 -18.24
CA ASP A 8 -23.40 17.57 -17.07
C ASP A 8 -22.89 18.28 -15.79
N GLN A 9 -23.75 18.98 -15.06
CA GLN A 9 -23.38 19.68 -13.80
C GLN A 9 -23.00 18.70 -12.66
N ASN A 10 -23.35 17.42 -12.80
CA ASN A 10 -22.90 16.30 -11.96
C ASN A 10 -21.51 15.76 -12.38
N SER A 11 -20.89 16.32 -13.43
CA SER A 11 -19.55 15.94 -13.90
C SER A 11 -18.48 16.20 -12.85
N GLY A 12 -18.62 17.28 -12.07
CA GLY A 12 -17.66 17.62 -11.01
C GLY A 12 -17.58 16.50 -9.98
N PHE A 13 -18.72 16.15 -9.36
CA PHE A 13 -18.78 15.11 -8.34
C PHE A 13 -18.48 13.71 -8.89
N SER A 14 -18.92 13.41 -10.12
CA SER A 14 -18.61 12.13 -10.77
C SER A 14 -17.13 12.00 -11.17
N LEU A 15 -16.42 13.11 -11.46
CA LEU A 15 -14.96 13.11 -11.64
C LEU A 15 -14.22 12.87 -10.34
N TYR A 16 -14.61 13.54 -9.25
CA TYR A 16 -14.01 13.31 -7.93
C TYR A 16 -14.22 11.86 -7.50
N THR A 17 -15.42 11.31 -7.64
CA THR A 17 -15.70 9.91 -7.28
C THR A 17 -14.99 8.91 -8.18
N LYS A 18 -14.82 9.20 -9.49
CA LYS A 18 -13.94 8.40 -10.36
C LYS A 18 -12.48 8.48 -9.92
N ALA A 19 -11.96 9.67 -9.63
CA ALA A 19 -10.59 9.85 -9.15
C ALA A 19 -10.35 9.13 -7.80
N LEU A 20 -11.29 9.23 -6.87
CA LEU A 20 -11.30 8.50 -5.59
C LEU A 20 -11.34 6.98 -5.81
N ARG A 21 -12.18 6.50 -6.74
CA ARG A 21 -12.29 5.06 -7.06
C ARG A 21 -11.07 4.52 -7.80
N SER A 22 -10.40 5.36 -8.60
CA SER A 22 -9.13 5.05 -9.27
C SER A 22 -7.93 5.09 -8.32
N ALA A 23 -7.97 5.94 -7.30
CA ALA A 23 -6.89 6.08 -6.32
C ALA A 23 -7.04 5.09 -5.13
N GLY A 24 -8.26 4.64 -4.83
CA GLY A 24 -8.55 3.68 -3.76
C GLY A 24 -7.69 2.41 -3.79
N PRO A 25 -7.47 1.75 -4.94
CA PRO A 25 -6.60 0.58 -5.04
C PRO A 25 -5.12 0.85 -4.70
N ILE A 26 -4.62 2.05 -5.02
CA ILE A 26 -3.23 2.45 -4.76
C ILE A 26 -3.05 2.74 -3.27
N PHE A 27 -3.97 3.50 -2.68
CA PHE A 27 -3.96 3.80 -1.24
C PHE A 27 -4.17 2.53 -0.39
N GLY A 28 -5.08 1.65 -0.79
CA GLY A 28 -5.33 0.37 -0.09
C GLY A 28 -4.08 -0.51 -0.04
N SER A 29 -3.29 -0.53 -1.12
CA SER A 29 -2.04 -1.30 -1.19
C SER A 29 -0.95 -0.75 -0.26
N GLY A 30 -0.83 0.58 -0.16
CA GLY A 30 0.11 1.24 0.76
C GLY A 30 -0.24 1.00 2.23
N ILE A 31 -1.53 1.08 2.57
CA ILE A 31 -2.03 0.81 3.93
C ILE A 31 -1.79 -0.66 4.31
N GLN A 32 -2.04 -1.61 3.40
CA GLN A 32 -1.78 -3.03 3.66
C GLN A 32 -0.30 -3.31 3.90
N LEU A 33 0.59 -2.67 3.14
CA LEU A 33 2.04 -2.72 3.36
C LEU A 33 2.42 -2.19 4.73
N ALA A 34 1.98 -0.97 5.06
CA ALA A 34 2.26 -0.35 6.36
C ALA A 34 1.75 -1.22 7.53
N ALA A 35 0.52 -1.75 7.41
CA ALA A 35 -0.05 -2.64 8.41
C ALA A 35 0.78 -3.92 8.60
N THR A 36 1.27 -4.53 7.51
CA THR A 36 2.10 -5.73 7.57
C THR A 36 3.43 -5.47 8.29
N VAL A 37 4.09 -4.34 8.00
CA VAL A 37 5.35 -3.95 8.65
C VAL A 37 5.14 -3.69 10.14
N VAL A 38 4.08 -2.96 10.50
CA VAL A 38 3.75 -2.69 11.91
C VAL A 38 3.48 -3.98 12.69
N ILE A 39 2.72 -4.92 12.10
CA ILE A 39 2.46 -6.22 12.73
C ILE A 39 3.77 -6.98 12.94
N MET A 40 4.63 -7.09 11.92
CA MET A 40 5.91 -7.80 12.05
C MET A 40 6.86 -7.14 13.06
N PHE A 41 6.85 -5.81 13.15
CA PHE A 41 7.62 -5.08 14.15
C PHE A 41 7.18 -5.42 15.58
N PHE A 42 5.87 -5.39 15.84
CA PHE A 42 5.34 -5.73 17.17
C PHE A 42 5.60 -7.19 17.53
N VAL A 43 5.45 -8.11 16.57
CA VAL A 43 5.76 -9.54 16.76
C VAL A 43 7.25 -9.74 17.06
N GLY A 44 8.14 -9.14 16.28
CA GLY A 44 9.59 -9.23 16.50
C GLY A 44 10.01 -8.69 17.86
N ARG A 45 9.44 -7.56 18.28
CA ARG A 45 9.68 -6.98 19.62
C ARG A 45 9.15 -7.86 20.75
N TYR A 46 8.00 -8.51 20.56
CA TYR A 46 7.45 -9.42 21.56
C TYR A 46 8.31 -10.67 21.74
N LEU A 47 8.82 -11.23 20.63
CA LEU A 47 9.77 -12.34 20.69
C LEU A 47 11.09 -11.95 21.38
N ASP A 48 11.68 -10.80 21.04
CA ASP A 48 12.96 -10.38 21.65
C ASP A 48 12.88 -10.29 23.19
N ARG A 49 11.74 -9.79 23.70
CA ARG A 49 11.45 -9.74 25.15
C ARG A 49 11.28 -11.10 25.81
N GLN A 50 10.80 -12.10 25.08
CA GLN A 50 10.64 -13.46 25.61
C GLN A 50 11.97 -14.22 25.61
N PHE A 51 12.79 -14.03 24.58
CA PHE A 51 14.09 -14.70 24.45
C PHE A 51 15.24 -13.99 25.17
N GLY A 52 15.05 -12.75 25.63
CA GLY A 52 16.07 -11.98 26.35
C GLY A 52 17.29 -11.62 25.48
N THR A 53 17.14 -11.71 24.16
CA THR A 53 18.20 -11.44 23.16
C THR A 53 18.23 -9.98 22.69
N ASP A 54 17.58 -9.07 23.43
CA ASP A 54 17.52 -7.65 23.09
C ASP A 54 18.93 -7.11 22.72
N PRO A 55 19.16 -6.60 21.49
CA PRO A 55 18.19 -6.25 20.43
C PRO A 55 18.34 -7.05 19.11
N TRP A 56 18.79 -8.32 19.16
CA TRP A 56 19.13 -9.07 17.94
C TRP A 56 17.91 -9.50 17.11
N LEU A 57 16.83 -10.00 17.72
CA LEU A 57 15.63 -10.37 16.94
C LEU A 57 14.90 -9.14 16.39
N MET A 58 14.99 -8.00 17.07
CA MET A 58 14.45 -6.73 16.59
C MET A 58 15.21 -6.24 15.35
N ILE A 59 16.54 -6.33 15.33
CA ILE A 59 17.35 -5.99 14.14
C ILE A 59 17.00 -6.91 12.96
N VAL A 60 16.95 -8.22 13.20
CA VAL A 60 16.56 -9.20 12.16
C VAL A 60 15.12 -8.95 11.71
N GLY A 61 14.18 -8.71 12.63
CA GLY A 61 12.78 -8.43 12.33
C GLY A 61 12.59 -7.13 11.53
N ILE A 62 13.36 -6.09 11.82
CA ILE A 62 13.35 -4.83 11.06
C ILE A 62 13.94 -5.03 9.67
N LEU A 63 15.10 -5.69 9.55
CA LEU A 63 15.71 -6.02 8.25
C LEU A 63 14.78 -6.87 7.40
N PHE A 64 14.14 -7.87 8.01
CA PHE A 64 13.21 -8.75 7.33
C PHE A 64 11.92 -8.03 6.94
N GLY A 65 11.36 -7.22 7.84
CA GLY A 65 10.19 -6.39 7.57
C GLY A 65 10.45 -5.34 6.48
N PHE A 66 11.64 -4.74 6.48
CA PHE A 66 12.08 -3.80 5.45
C PHE A 66 12.24 -4.49 4.09
N ALA A 67 12.94 -5.64 4.06
CA ALA A 67 13.12 -6.43 2.84
C ALA A 67 11.78 -6.94 2.28
N ALA A 68 10.91 -7.47 3.14
CA ALA A 68 9.57 -7.92 2.75
C ALA A 68 8.67 -6.77 2.27
N GLY A 69 8.77 -5.61 2.92
CA GLY A 69 8.06 -4.38 2.52
C GLY A 69 8.50 -3.88 1.15
N LEU A 70 9.81 -3.78 0.92
CA LEU A 70 10.37 -3.41 -0.39
C LEU A 70 9.99 -4.42 -1.48
N TYR A 71 10.09 -5.72 -1.19
CA TYR A 71 9.73 -6.75 -2.14
C TYR A 71 8.25 -6.65 -2.56
N ASN A 72 7.34 -6.46 -1.59
CA ASN A 72 5.92 -6.28 -1.89
C ASN A 72 5.67 -4.98 -2.66
N PHE A 73 6.35 -3.87 -2.31
CA PHE A 73 6.22 -2.61 -3.03
C PHE A 73 6.61 -2.75 -4.51
N VAL A 74 7.79 -3.32 -4.79
CA VAL A 74 8.25 -3.56 -6.17
C VAL A 74 7.29 -4.48 -6.92
N LYS A 75 6.80 -5.54 -6.27
CA LYS A 75 5.84 -6.47 -6.85
C LYS A 75 4.51 -5.80 -7.21
N ILE A 76 4.03 -4.86 -6.39
CA ILE A 76 2.81 -4.08 -6.66
C ILE A 76 3.05 -3.15 -7.85
N VAL A 77 4.18 -2.42 -7.88
CA VAL A 77 4.54 -1.54 -8.99
C VAL A 77 4.62 -2.30 -10.31
N GLN A 78 5.31 -3.44 -10.34
CA GLN A 78 5.38 -4.29 -11.53
C GLN A 78 4.02 -4.84 -11.98
N ARG A 79 3.11 -5.16 -11.03
CA ARG A 79 1.75 -5.57 -11.37
C ARG A 79 0.91 -4.44 -11.97
N ILE A 80 1.15 -3.20 -11.54
CA ILE A 80 0.47 -2.02 -12.08
C ILE A 80 0.97 -1.75 -13.50
N GLU A 81 2.27 -1.90 -13.77
CA GLU A 81 2.84 -1.78 -15.12
C GLU A 81 2.29 -2.84 -16.07
N LYS A 82 2.24 -4.11 -15.63
CA LYS A 82 1.77 -5.23 -16.46
C LYS A 82 0.27 -5.18 -16.80
N LYS A 83 -0.49 -4.28 -16.18
CA LYS A 83 -1.91 -4.05 -16.50
C LYS A 83 -2.10 -2.94 -17.54
N LYS A 84 -1.01 -2.41 -18.09
CA LYS A 84 -1.01 -1.36 -19.12
C LYS A 84 -0.72 -1.89 -20.54
N ASP A 85 -0.52 -3.21 -20.68
CA ASP A 85 -0.44 -3.93 -21.95
C ASP A 85 -1.71 -4.76 -22.20
#